data_AF-A0A2V9WST1-F1
#
_entry.id   AF-A0A2V9WST1-F1
#
_cell.length_a   1.000
_cell.length_b   1.000
_cell.length_c   1.000
_cell.angle_alpha   90.00
_cell.angle_beta   90.00
_cell.angle_gamma   90.00
#
_symmetry.space_group_name_H-M   'P 1'
#
loop_
_entity.id
_entity.type
_entity.pdbx_description
1 polymer ?
#
loop_
_entity_poly.entity_id
_entity_poly.type
_entity_poly.pdbx_seq_one_letter_code
_entity_poly.pdbx_strand_id
1 'polypeptide(L)'
;MTAYPVLPWIGVMAVGYCLGTIFEWDEHRRRSFLVRMGLALATASVVVRAANIYGDPLRWSHQASPVFTVLSFLNVRKYPPSLDFLLMTLGPAMVVMAWLEKFHFHFTNPLIVFGRVPFFYYGAHLLLAHLIEIGMNFVRYGAKPFLLIAPPSMGGSSELFPVDYGFPLWTAYAVWVVVLLLLYPACLWFARLKQRRHDWWLTYL
;
A
#
# COMPACT_ATOMS: atom_id res chain seq x y z
N MET A 1 19.35 4.85 2.68
CA MET A 1 18.20 4.44 1.83
C MET A 1 18.61 3.19 1.09
N THR A 2 18.11 2.01 1.47
CA THR A 2 18.34 0.81 0.66
C THR A 2 17.48 0.91 -0.59
N ALA A 3 18.10 0.77 -1.76
CA ALA A 3 17.43 0.68 -3.04
C ALA A 3 16.27 -0.33 -2.97
N TYR A 4 15.22 -0.09 -3.75
CA TYR A 4 14.04 -0.96 -3.80
C TYR A 4 14.47 -2.43 -3.91
N PRO A 5 14.08 -3.29 -2.95
CA PRO A 5 14.67 -4.62 -2.77
C PRO A 5 14.06 -5.60 -3.79
N VAL A 6 14.52 -5.54 -5.03
CA VAL A 6 13.95 -6.30 -6.15
C VAL A 6 13.89 -7.80 -5.84
N LEU A 7 14.96 -8.36 -5.26
CA LEU A 7 15.10 -9.80 -5.05
C LEU A 7 14.01 -10.40 -4.12
N PRO A 8 13.75 -9.87 -2.91
CA PRO A 8 12.63 -10.32 -2.10
C PRO A 8 11.26 -10.23 -2.80
N TRP A 9 11.02 -9.17 -3.58
CA TRP A 9 9.75 -8.99 -4.26
C TRP A 9 9.52 -10.00 -5.38
N ILE A 10 10.57 -10.49 -6.05
CA ILE A 10 10.44 -11.59 -7.04
C ILE A 10 9.86 -12.83 -6.37
N GLY A 11 10.35 -13.20 -5.18
CA GLY A 11 9.82 -14.34 -4.43
C GLY A 11 8.35 -14.17 -4.06
N VAL A 12 7.97 -12.98 -3.59
CA VAL A 12 6.56 -12.68 -3.25
C VAL A 12 5.67 -12.74 -4.50
N MET A 13 6.13 -12.20 -5.62
CA MET A 13 5.39 -12.27 -6.90
C MET A 13 5.24 -13.71 -7.39
N ALA A 14 6.28 -14.54 -7.26
CA ALA A 14 6.22 -15.95 -7.63
C ALA A 14 5.21 -16.72 -6.76
N VAL A 15 5.21 -16.49 -5.44
CA VAL A 15 4.19 -17.06 -4.53
C VAL A 15 2.79 -16.60 -4.92
N GLY A 16 2.61 -15.32 -5.24
CA GLY A 16 1.33 -14.78 -5.72
C GLY A 16 0.87 -15.42 -7.03
N TYR A 17 1.79 -15.66 -7.97
CA TYR A 17 1.49 -16.36 -9.21
C TYR A 17 1.04 -17.81 -8.97
N CYS A 18 1.76 -18.55 -8.12
CA CYS A 18 1.34 -19.89 -7.71
C CYS A 18 -0.02 -19.88 -7.00
N LEU A 19 -0.28 -18.88 -6.14
CA LEU A 19 -1.57 -18.71 -5.47
C LEU A 19 -2.70 -18.48 -6.48
N GLY A 20 -2.43 -17.88 -7.64
CA GLY A 20 -3.39 -17.72 -8.74
C GLY A 20 -4.02 -19.04 -9.18
N THR A 21 -3.25 -20.14 -9.22
CA THR A 21 -3.78 -21.47 -9.60
C THR A 21 -4.82 -22.01 -8.61
N ILE A 22 -4.81 -21.54 -7.35
CA ILE A 22 -5.79 -21.94 -6.34
C ILE A 22 -7.17 -21.34 -6.65
N PHE A 23 -7.22 -20.24 -7.41
CA PHE A 23 -8.48 -19.64 -7.83
C PHE A 23 -9.25 -20.48 -8.87
N GLU A 24 -8.59 -21.45 -9.49
CA GLU A 24 -9.21 -22.44 -10.39
C GLU A 24 -9.89 -23.59 -9.64
N TRP A 25 -9.66 -23.74 -8.33
CA TRP A 25 -10.30 -24.77 -7.52
C TRP A 25 -11.77 -24.43 -7.26
N ASP A 26 -12.53 -25.47 -6.87
CA ASP A 26 -13.88 -25.31 -6.36
C ASP A 26 -13.94 -24.30 -5.21
N GLU A 27 -14.97 -23.46 -5.20
CA GLU A 27 -15.15 -22.35 -4.25
C GLU A 27 -14.95 -22.79 -2.79
N HIS A 28 -15.57 -23.90 -2.40
CA HIS A 28 -15.47 -24.41 -1.03
C HIS A 28 -14.02 -24.77 -0.64
N ARG A 29 -13.30 -25.44 -1.55
CA ARG A 29 -11.91 -25.86 -1.33
C ARG A 29 -10.99 -24.64 -1.27
N ARG A 30 -11.11 -23.73 -2.23
CA ARG A 30 -10.36 -22.46 -2.30
C ARG A 30 -10.55 -21.64 -1.03
N ARG A 31 -11.80 -21.38 -0.64
CA ARG A 31 -12.12 -20.56 0.53
C ARG A 31 -11.57 -21.16 1.83
N SER A 32 -11.74 -22.47 2.01
CA SER A 32 -11.19 -23.16 3.18
C SER A 32 -9.67 -23.04 3.24
N PHE A 33 -8.98 -23.20 2.10
CA PHE A 33 -7.54 -23.02 2.00
C PHE A 33 -7.11 -21.59 2.36
N LEU A 34 -7.71 -20.58 1.72
CA LEU A 34 -7.36 -19.17 1.91
C LEU A 34 -7.54 -18.73 3.37
N VAL A 35 -8.65 -19.13 4.01
CA VAL A 35 -8.89 -18.80 5.43
C VAL A 35 -7.88 -19.50 6.34
N ARG A 36 -7.66 -20.81 6.17
CA ARG A 36 -6.73 -21.57 7.02
C ARG A 36 -5.30 -21.06 6.89
N MET A 37 -4.83 -20.87 5.65
CA MET A 37 -3.50 -20.35 5.39
C MET A 37 -3.36 -18.90 5.87
N GLY A 38 -4.35 -18.05 5.59
CA GLY A 38 -4.34 -16.66 6.04
C GLY A 38 -4.29 -16.53 7.56
N LEU A 39 -5.09 -17.31 8.29
CA LEU A 39 -5.07 -17.37 9.74
C LEU A 39 -3.76 -17.97 10.27
N ALA A 40 -3.20 -18.99 9.62
CA ALA A 40 -1.90 -19.55 10.00
C ALA A 40 -0.78 -18.52 9.87
N LEU A 41 -0.73 -17.77 8.76
CA LEU A 41 0.26 -16.70 8.54
C LEU A 41 0.06 -15.53 9.51
N ALA A 42 -1.18 -15.12 9.77
CA ALA A 42 -1.48 -14.06 10.73
C ALA A 42 -1.15 -14.49 12.18
N THR A 43 -1.37 -15.76 12.53
CA THR A 43 -0.96 -16.29 13.84
C THR A 43 0.56 -16.37 13.93
N ALA A 44 1.21 -16.85 12.88
CA ALA A 44 2.67 -16.90 12.80
C ALA A 44 3.29 -15.50 12.93
N SER A 45 2.71 -14.46 12.32
CA SER A 45 3.20 -13.09 12.47
C SER A 45 3.15 -12.64 13.93
N VAL A 46 2.04 -12.90 14.64
CA VAL A 46 1.92 -12.55 16.06
C VAL A 46 2.91 -13.32 16.91
N VAL A 47 3.08 -14.62 16.69
CA VAL A 47 4.00 -15.47 17.47
C VAL A 47 5.46 -15.06 17.25
N VAL A 48 5.89 -14.91 16.00
CA VAL A 48 7.26 -14.50 15.66
C VAL A 48 7.52 -13.09 16.20
N ARG A 49 6.57 -12.17 16.00
CA ARG A 49 6.69 -10.80 16.49
C ARG A 49 6.73 -10.73 18.02
N ALA A 50 5.91 -11.51 18.72
CA ALA A 50 5.89 -11.55 20.18
C ALA A 50 7.20 -12.12 20.77
N ALA A 51 7.81 -13.11 20.10
CA ALA A 51 9.13 -13.62 20.50
C ALA A 51 10.24 -12.56 20.41
N ASN A 52 10.10 -11.57 19.50
CA ASN A 52 10.96 -10.40 19.39
C ASN A 52 12.46 -10.69 19.17
N ILE A 53 12.79 -11.90 18.69
CA ILE A 53 14.18 -12.36 18.45
C ILE A 53 14.50 -12.38 16.94
N TYR A 54 13.52 -12.73 16.11
CA TYR A 54 13.62 -12.94 14.67
C TYR A 54 12.38 -12.37 13.97
N GLY A 55 12.41 -12.25 12.64
CA GLY A 55 11.28 -11.82 11.82
C GLY A 55 11.42 -10.39 11.30
N ASP A 56 11.76 -9.45 12.18
CA ASP A 56 12.07 -8.06 11.85
C ASP A 56 13.39 -7.61 12.50
N PRO A 57 14.25 -6.88 11.78
CA PRO A 57 15.47 -6.29 12.36
C PRO A 57 15.19 -5.21 13.42
N LEU A 58 14.02 -4.57 13.40
CA LEU A 58 13.56 -3.64 14.42
C LEU A 58 12.75 -4.39 15.46
N ARG A 59 13.39 -4.63 16.62
CA ARG A 59 12.70 -5.17 17.80
C ARG A 59 11.67 -4.17 18.29
N TRP A 60 10.47 -4.66 18.61
CA TRP A 60 9.50 -3.81 19.30
C TRP A 60 9.91 -3.63 20.76
N SER A 61 9.47 -2.52 21.37
CA SER A 61 9.78 -2.21 22.76
C SER A 61 8.63 -1.49 23.43
N HIS A 62 8.58 -1.58 24.76
CA HIS A 62 7.64 -0.80 25.55
C HIS A 62 7.88 0.69 25.35
N GLN A 63 6.79 1.41 25.08
CA GLN A 63 6.77 2.86 24.89
C GLN A 63 6.07 3.54 26.05
N ALA A 64 6.16 4.87 26.13
CA ALA A 64 5.56 5.67 27.19
C ALA A 64 4.03 5.50 27.31
N SER A 65 3.34 5.15 26.23
CA SER A 65 1.90 4.84 26.25
C SER A 65 1.61 3.42 25.76
N PRO A 66 0.53 2.79 26.23
CA PRO A 66 0.08 1.49 25.70
C PRO A 66 -0.17 1.54 24.19
N VAL A 67 -0.73 2.65 23.70
CA VAL A 67 -0.98 2.85 22.26
C VAL A 67 0.34 2.87 21.48
N PHE A 68 1.35 3.60 21.95
CA PHE A 68 2.66 3.62 21.28
C PHE A 68 3.37 2.27 21.37
N THR A 69 3.12 1.47 22.41
CA THR A 69 3.64 0.11 22.50
C THR A 69 3.02 -0.81 21.44
N VAL A 70 1.69 -0.71 21.25
CA VAL A 70 1.01 -1.42 20.16
C VAL A 70 1.52 -0.95 18.80
N LEU A 71 1.72 0.35 18.60
CA LEU A 71 2.29 0.89 17.36
C LEU A 71 3.74 0.40 17.15
N SER A 72 4.54 0.26 18.21
CA SER A 72 5.88 -0.34 18.14
C SER A 72 5.82 -1.81 17.70
N PHE A 73 4.85 -2.57 18.23
CA PHE A 73 4.61 -3.95 17.80
C PHE A 73 4.24 -4.02 16.31
N LEU A 74 3.36 -3.14 15.83
CA LEU A 74 2.93 -3.08 14.42
C LEU A 74 3.98 -2.46 13.48
N ASN A 75 4.99 -1.76 14.01
CA ASN A 75 6.03 -1.09 13.22
C ASN A 75 7.07 -2.09 12.71
N VAL A 76 6.76 -2.74 11.61
CA VAL A 76 7.64 -3.70 10.92
C VAL A 76 8.18 -3.11 9.62
N ARG A 77 9.41 -3.48 9.26
CA ARG A 77 10.17 -2.93 8.15
C ARG A 77 9.62 -3.43 6.80
N LYS A 78 9.13 -2.49 6.00
CA LYS A 78 8.68 -2.73 4.62
C LYS A 78 9.83 -2.83 3.60
N TYR A 79 10.93 -2.11 3.82
CA TYR A 79 12.05 -2.03 2.87
C TYR A 79 13.42 -2.22 3.56
N PRO A 80 14.15 -3.32 3.29
CA PRO A 80 13.67 -4.55 2.62
C PRO A 80 12.51 -5.20 3.37
N PRO A 81 11.61 -5.95 2.71
CA PRO A 81 10.45 -6.54 3.38
C PRO A 81 10.93 -7.57 4.39
N SER A 82 10.60 -7.34 5.66
CA SER A 82 10.87 -8.30 6.73
C SER A 82 9.89 -9.47 6.66
N LEU A 83 10.25 -10.59 7.29
CA LEU A 83 9.34 -11.74 7.37
C LEU A 83 8.06 -11.35 8.12
N ASP A 84 8.18 -10.60 9.21
CA ASP A 84 7.03 -10.10 9.96
C ASP A 84 6.13 -9.22 9.10
N PHE A 85 6.71 -8.31 8.29
CA PHE A 85 5.94 -7.50 7.34
C PHE A 85 5.17 -8.37 6.34
N LEU A 86 5.80 -9.41 5.78
CA LEU A 86 5.13 -10.30 4.83
C LEU A 86 4.01 -11.11 5.49
N LEU A 87 4.26 -11.74 6.64
CA LEU A 87 3.26 -12.54 7.34
C LEU A 87 2.07 -11.69 7.82
N MET A 88 2.37 -10.52 8.39
CA MET A 88 1.37 -9.59 8.93
C MET A 88 0.49 -8.98 7.85
N THR A 89 0.97 -8.87 6.60
CA THR A 89 0.19 -8.29 5.50
C THR A 89 -0.48 -9.36 4.63
N LEU A 90 0.21 -10.44 4.27
CA LEU A 90 -0.33 -11.49 3.41
C LEU A 90 -1.37 -12.36 4.12
N GLY A 91 -1.18 -12.66 5.41
CA GLY A 91 -2.13 -13.47 6.17
C GLY A 91 -3.54 -12.89 6.19
N PRO A 92 -3.73 -11.66 6.71
CA PRO A 92 -5.02 -10.97 6.67
C PRO A 92 -5.55 -10.75 5.25
N ALA A 93 -4.68 -10.44 4.27
CA ALA A 93 -5.10 -10.29 2.88
C ALA A 93 -5.75 -11.57 2.32
N MET A 94 -5.22 -12.75 2.62
CA MET A 94 -5.83 -14.03 2.21
C MET A 94 -7.21 -14.26 2.85
N VAL A 95 -7.36 -13.93 4.13
CA VAL A 95 -8.66 -14.03 4.82
C VAL A 95 -9.67 -13.05 4.21
N VAL A 96 -9.23 -11.82 3.94
CA VAL A 96 -10.07 -10.79 3.30
C VAL A 96 -10.46 -11.22 1.89
N MET A 97 -9.55 -11.79 1.09
CA MET A 97 -9.89 -12.33 -0.24
C MET A 97 -10.99 -13.40 -0.14
N ALA A 98 -10.83 -14.36 0.77
CA ALA A 98 -11.83 -15.41 0.99
C ALA A 98 -13.18 -14.87 1.49
N TRP A 99 -13.19 -13.73 2.18
CA TRP A 99 -14.40 -13.05 2.62
C TRP A 99 -15.06 -12.24 1.50
N LEU A 100 -14.27 -11.55 0.67
CA LEU A 100 -14.73 -10.73 -0.44
C LEU A 100 -15.42 -11.56 -1.54
N GLU A 101 -15.06 -12.83 -1.71
CA GLU A 101 -15.71 -13.75 -2.67
C GLU A 101 -17.22 -13.91 -2.44
N LYS A 102 -17.71 -13.66 -1.22
CA LYS A 102 -19.14 -13.74 -0.90
C LYS A 102 -19.96 -12.61 -1.53
N PHE A 103 -19.32 -11.55 -1.99
CA PHE A 103 -19.97 -10.34 -2.44
C PHE A 103 -19.90 -10.21 -3.95
N HIS A 104 -21.03 -9.83 -4.54
CA HIS A 104 -21.09 -9.48 -5.96
C HIS A 104 -20.92 -7.97 -6.08
N PHE A 105 -19.76 -7.55 -6.58
CA PHE A 105 -19.45 -6.13 -6.77
C PHE A 105 -19.87 -5.65 -8.15
N HIS A 106 -20.56 -4.50 -8.19
CA HIS A 106 -20.86 -3.80 -9.43
C HIS A 106 -19.58 -3.30 -10.11
N PHE A 107 -19.62 -3.14 -11.44
CA PHE A 107 -18.46 -2.65 -12.21
C PHE A 107 -17.94 -1.30 -11.72
N THR A 108 -18.83 -0.45 -11.21
CA THR A 108 -18.54 0.90 -10.69
C THR A 108 -18.13 0.90 -9.21
N ASN A 109 -18.10 -0.25 -8.53
CA ASN A 109 -17.66 -0.31 -7.14
C ASN A 109 -16.21 0.22 -7.03
N PRO A 110 -15.91 1.17 -6.10
CA PRO A 110 -14.58 1.75 -5.98
C PRO A 110 -13.44 0.74 -5.83
N LEU A 111 -13.65 -0.34 -5.06
CA LEU A 111 -12.64 -1.38 -4.86
C LEU A 111 -12.29 -2.07 -6.18
N ILE A 112 -13.31 -2.34 -7.00
CA ILE A 112 -13.13 -2.94 -8.32
C ILE A 112 -12.53 -1.95 -9.31
N VAL A 113 -12.96 -0.69 -9.30
CA VAL A 113 -12.46 0.35 -10.21
C VAL A 113 -10.96 0.55 -9.99
N PHE A 114 -10.53 0.79 -8.75
CA PHE A 114 -9.10 0.97 -8.45
C PHE A 114 -8.31 -0.33 -8.70
N GLY A 115 -8.88 -1.50 -8.36
CA GLY A 115 -8.23 -2.80 -8.56
C GLY A 115 -8.02 -3.19 -10.02
N ARG A 116 -8.81 -2.67 -10.97
CA ARG A 116 -8.65 -2.94 -12.42
C ARG A 116 -7.55 -2.13 -13.09
N VAL A 117 -7.23 -0.96 -12.53
CA VAL A 117 -6.26 -0.02 -13.10
C VAL A 117 -5.24 0.44 -12.04
N PRO A 118 -4.64 -0.49 -11.26
CA PRO A 118 -3.85 -0.14 -10.09
C PRO A 118 -2.58 0.62 -10.48
N PHE A 119 -1.99 0.33 -11.64
CA PHE A 119 -0.79 1.01 -12.10
C PHE A 119 -1.09 2.44 -12.61
N PHE A 120 -2.19 2.62 -13.35
CA PHE A 120 -2.70 3.95 -13.68
C PHE A 120 -2.94 4.80 -12.42
N TYR A 121 -3.64 4.24 -11.42
CA TYR A 121 -3.84 4.93 -10.13
C TYR A 121 -2.48 5.23 -9.47
N TYR A 122 -1.55 4.27 -9.46
CA TYR A 122 -0.22 4.44 -8.87
C TYR A 122 0.54 5.64 -9.47
N GLY A 123 0.57 5.79 -10.79
CA GLY A 123 1.20 6.95 -11.42
C GLY A 123 0.43 8.25 -11.17
N ALA A 124 -0.89 8.22 -11.37
CA ALA A 124 -1.72 9.41 -11.29
C ALA A 124 -1.78 10.01 -9.87
N HIS A 125 -1.89 9.18 -8.83
CA HIS A 125 -1.98 9.69 -7.46
C HIS A 125 -0.67 10.30 -6.97
N LEU A 126 0.50 9.81 -7.40
CA LEU A 126 1.78 10.42 -7.07
C LEU A 126 1.88 11.83 -7.67
N LEU A 127 1.52 11.97 -8.94
CA LEU A 127 1.51 13.27 -9.61
C LEU A 127 0.51 14.22 -8.95
N LEU A 128 -0.74 13.78 -8.73
CA LEU A 128 -1.77 14.62 -8.15
C LEU A 128 -1.43 15.03 -6.71
N ALA A 129 -0.95 14.09 -5.88
CA ALA A 129 -0.54 14.40 -4.52
C ALA A 129 0.62 15.39 -4.49
N HIS A 130 1.59 15.28 -5.41
CA HIS A 130 2.69 16.22 -5.51
C HIS A 130 2.22 17.61 -5.97
N LEU A 131 1.30 17.70 -6.94
CA LEU A 131 0.71 18.98 -7.34
C LEU A 131 -0.04 19.66 -6.20
N ILE A 132 -0.79 18.90 -5.38
CA ILE A 132 -1.47 19.42 -4.19
C ILE A 132 -0.42 19.91 -3.17
N GLU A 133 0.64 19.14 -2.94
CA GLU A 133 1.72 19.50 -2.03
C GLU A 133 2.43 20.79 -2.48
N ILE A 134 2.75 20.94 -3.76
CA ILE A 134 3.27 22.19 -4.34
C ILE A 134 2.33 23.36 -4.06
N GLY A 135 1.03 23.19 -4.34
CA GLY A 135 0.03 24.24 -4.12
C GLY A 135 -0.10 24.65 -2.66
N MET A 136 -0.18 23.67 -1.75
CA MET A 136 -0.27 23.94 -0.31
C MET A 136 0.99 24.62 0.24
N ASN A 137 2.18 24.20 -0.18
CA ASN A 137 3.42 24.85 0.23
C ASN A 137 3.60 26.22 -0.41
N PHE A 138 3.13 26.43 -1.64
CA PHE A 138 3.11 27.75 -2.26
C PHE A 138 2.24 28.73 -1.46
N VAL A 139 1.05 28.30 -1.02
CA VAL A 139 0.17 29.13 -0.17
C VAL A 139 0.82 29.46 1.17
N ARG A 140 1.55 28.51 1.78
CA ARG A 140 2.14 28.68 3.12
C ARG A 140 3.47 29.45 3.11
N TYR A 141 4.34 29.19 2.13
CA TYR A 141 5.72 29.66 2.11
C TYR A 141 6.04 30.60 0.93
N GLY A 142 5.11 30.77 0.00
CA GLY A 142 5.30 31.54 -1.23
C GLY A 142 6.13 30.80 -2.29
N ALA A 143 6.56 31.52 -3.32
CA ALA A 143 7.41 30.98 -4.39
C ALA A 143 8.83 30.69 -3.84
N LYS A 144 9.10 29.43 -3.51
CA LYS A 144 10.40 28.98 -2.98
C LYS A 144 11.02 27.89 -3.87
N PRO A 145 12.36 27.80 -3.95
CA PRO A 145 13.02 26.77 -4.75
C PRO A 145 12.69 25.34 -4.33
N PHE A 146 12.41 25.12 -3.03
CA PHE A 146 12.12 23.78 -2.52
C PHE A 146 10.79 23.20 -2.99
N LEU A 147 9.92 23.99 -3.62
CA LEU A 147 8.62 23.51 -4.09
C LEU A 147 8.76 22.41 -5.16
N LEU A 148 9.85 22.40 -5.93
CA LEU A 148 10.04 21.47 -7.05
C LEU A 148 11.11 20.41 -6.79
N ILE A 149 11.62 20.32 -5.57
CA ILE A 149 12.62 19.31 -5.18
C ILE A 149 11.96 18.25 -4.31
N ALA A 150 12.54 17.05 -4.29
CA ALA A 150 12.04 15.98 -3.44
C ALA A 150 12.07 16.41 -1.96
N PRO A 151 11.00 16.16 -1.18
CA PRO A 151 11.01 16.44 0.24
C PRO A 151 12.04 15.59 1.00
N PRO A 152 12.46 15.98 2.20
CA PRO A 152 13.45 15.22 2.97
C PRO A 152 13.01 13.79 3.28
N SER A 153 11.71 13.56 3.45
CA SER A 153 11.11 12.23 3.63
C SER A 153 11.31 11.30 2.43
N MET A 154 11.56 11.85 1.24
CA MET A 154 11.85 11.13 -0.01
C MET A 154 13.35 11.22 -0.39
N GLY A 155 14.20 11.70 0.52
CA GLY A 155 15.65 11.76 0.33
C GLY A 155 16.20 13.06 -0.23
N GLY A 156 15.41 14.14 -0.25
CA GLY A 156 15.92 15.49 -0.53
C GLY A 156 16.76 16.06 0.62
N SER A 157 17.53 17.12 0.32
CA SER A 157 18.32 17.82 1.35
C SER A 157 17.40 18.56 2.32
N SER A 158 17.49 18.23 3.62
CA SER A 158 16.74 18.88 4.70
C SER A 158 17.08 20.35 4.88
N GLU A 159 18.27 20.80 4.46
CA GLU A 159 18.73 22.18 4.64
C GLU A 159 17.96 23.17 3.74
N LEU A 160 17.35 22.68 2.67
CA LEU A 160 16.60 23.49 1.72
C LEU A 160 15.16 23.75 2.16
N PHE A 161 14.72 23.10 3.25
CA PHE A 161 13.35 23.16 3.75
C PHE A 161 13.25 23.99 5.04
N PRO A 162 12.14 24.74 5.24
CA PRO A 162 11.88 25.44 6.50
C PRO A 162 11.87 24.51 7.72
N VAL A 163 12.21 25.04 8.90
CA VAL A 163 12.21 24.27 10.16
C VAL A 163 10.80 23.78 10.52
N ASP A 164 9.77 24.54 10.13
CA ASP A 164 8.35 24.21 10.33
C ASP A 164 7.72 23.48 9.14
N TYR A 165 8.54 22.96 8.21
CA TYR A 165 8.09 22.25 7.02
C TYR A 165 7.24 21.00 7.36
N GLY A 166 6.19 20.81 6.57
CA GLY A 166 5.23 19.72 6.74
C GLY A 166 3.88 20.16 7.31
N PHE A 167 2.92 19.25 7.26
CA PHE A 167 1.56 19.45 7.74
C PHE A 167 1.20 18.41 8.81
N PRO A 168 0.25 18.72 9.70
CA PRO A 168 -0.26 17.74 10.66
C PRO A 168 -0.81 16.48 9.96
N LEU A 169 -0.79 15.36 10.67
CA LEU A 169 -1.21 14.06 10.14
C LEU A 169 -2.65 14.06 9.59
N TRP A 170 -3.57 14.78 10.22
CA TRP A 170 -4.96 14.88 9.75
C TRP A 170 -5.06 15.52 8.36
N THR A 171 -4.17 16.47 8.04
CA THR A 171 -4.12 17.12 6.73
C THR A 171 -3.70 16.12 5.65
N ALA A 172 -2.74 15.24 5.96
CA ALA A 172 -2.34 14.17 5.05
C ALA A 172 -3.51 13.22 4.75
N TYR A 173 -4.30 12.84 5.76
CA TYR A 173 -5.50 12.03 5.55
C TYR A 173 -6.58 12.75 4.74
N ALA A 174 -6.78 14.05 4.96
CA ALA A 174 -7.73 14.85 4.17
C ALA A 174 -7.31 14.91 2.69
N VAL A 175 -6.04 15.19 2.41
CA VAL A 175 -5.48 15.19 1.05
C VAL A 175 -5.63 13.81 0.41
N TRP A 176 -5.35 12.74 1.14
CA TRP A 176 -5.52 11.37 0.65
C TRP A 176 -6.97 11.08 0.22
N VAL A 177 -7.97 11.49 1.01
CA VAL A 177 -9.39 11.37 0.64
C VAL A 177 -9.72 12.19 -0.61
N VAL A 178 -9.22 13.43 -0.70
CA VAL A 178 -9.41 14.28 -1.88
C VAL A 178 -8.83 13.62 -3.14
N VAL A 179 -7.61 13.09 -3.05
CA VAL A 179 -6.94 12.38 -4.16
C VAL A 179 -7.77 11.17 -4.60
N LEU A 180 -8.29 10.37 -3.66
CA LEU A 180 -9.17 9.24 -3.98
C LEU A 180 -10.43 9.67 -4.72
N LEU A 181 -11.11 10.71 -4.25
CA LEU A 181 -12.34 11.21 -4.86
C LEU A 181 -12.10 11.77 -6.26
N LEU A 182 -11.02 12.52 -6.45
CA LEU A 182 -10.65 13.11 -7.75
C LEU A 182 -10.23 12.05 -8.76
N LEU A 183 -9.52 11.00 -8.33
CA LEU A 183 -9.05 9.95 -9.23
C LEU A 183 -10.07 8.87 -9.53
N TYR A 184 -11.09 8.69 -8.70
CA TYR A 184 -12.16 7.72 -8.97
C TYR A 184 -12.77 7.84 -10.38
N PRO A 185 -13.25 9.03 -10.84
CA PRO A 185 -13.82 9.14 -12.19
C PRO A 185 -12.79 8.88 -13.29
N ALA A 186 -11.53 9.30 -13.10
CA ALA A 186 -10.45 9.03 -14.04
C ALA A 186 -10.14 7.52 -14.16
N CYS A 187 -10.08 6.82 -13.02
CA CYS A 187 -9.89 5.37 -12.98
C CYS A 187 -11.08 4.64 -13.60
N LEU A 188 -12.31 5.09 -13.35
CA LEU A 188 -13.51 4.49 -13.95
C LEU A 188 -13.53 4.65 -15.47
N TRP A 189 -13.16 5.84 -15.97
CA TRP A 189 -13.01 6.09 -17.41
C TRP A 189 -11.94 5.17 -18.02
N PHE A 190 -10.76 5.10 -17.40
CA PHE A 190 -9.65 4.30 -17.90
C PHE A 190 -9.99 2.79 -17.88
N ALA A 191 -10.67 2.31 -16.84
CA ALA A 191 -11.14 0.93 -16.77
C ALA A 191 -12.13 0.60 -17.91
N ARG A 192 -13.04 1.52 -18.25
CA ARG A 192 -13.96 1.35 -19.40
C ARG A 192 -13.22 1.41 -20.74
N LEU A 193 -12.18 2.24 -20.86
CA LEU A 193 -11.35 2.31 -22.06
C LEU A 193 -10.64 0.98 -22.33
N LYS A 194 -10.02 0.41 -21.29
CA LYS A 194 -9.34 -0.90 -21.35
C LYS A 194 -10.27 -2.06 -21.71
N GLN A 195 -11.57 -1.96 -21.42
CA GLN A 195 -12.56 -2.94 -21.88
C GLN A 195 -12.92 -2.82 -23.36
N ARG A 196 -12.79 -1.63 -23.95
CA ARG A 196 -13.18 -1.36 -25.33
C ARG A 196 -12.03 -1.48 -26.32
N ARG A 197 -10.79 -1.33 -25.84
CA ARG A 197 -9.57 -1.29 -26.65
C ARG A 197 -8.57 -2.32 -26.17
N HIS A 198 -7.96 -3.02 -27.12
CA HIS A 198 -6.99 -4.09 -26.89
C HIS A 198 -5.57 -3.71 -27.32
N ASP A 199 -5.23 -2.42 -27.27
CA ASP A 199 -3.87 -1.97 -27.60
C ASP A 199 -2.86 -2.53 -26.60
N TRP A 200 -1.68 -2.94 -27.08
CA TRP A 200 -0.66 -3.62 -26.28
C TRP A 200 -0.25 -2.87 -25.00
N TRP A 201 -0.24 -1.53 -25.03
CA TRP A 201 0.14 -0.70 -23.89
C TRP A 201 -0.95 -0.59 -22.82
N LEU A 202 -2.22 -0.79 -23.18
CA LEU A 202 -3.35 -0.79 -22.24
C LEU A 202 -3.39 -2.06 -21.39
N THR A 203 -2.76 -3.14 -21.83
CA THR A 203 -2.67 -4.39 -21.05
C THR A 203 -1.87 -4.18 -19.76
N TYR A 204 -0.81 -3.36 -19.83
CA TYR A 204 0.12 -3.12 -18.73
C TYR A 204 -0.27 -1.96 -17.80
N LEU A 205 -1.04 -0.98 -18.28
CA LEU A 205 -1.56 0.16 -17.50
C LEU A 205 -2.91 -0.15 -16.84
#